data_AF-A0A9X3K777-F1
#
_entry.id   AF-A0A9X3K777-F1
#
_cell.length_a   1.000
_cell.length_b   1.000
_cell.length_c   1.000
_cell.angle_alpha   90.00
_cell.angle_beta   90.00
_cell.angle_gamma   90.00
#
_symmetry.space_group_name_H-M   'P 1'
#
loop_
_entity.id
_entity.type
_entity.pdbx_description
1 polymer ?
#
loop_
_entity_poly.entity_id
_entity_poly.type
_entity_poly.pdbx_seq_one_letter_code
_entity_poly.pdbx_strand_id
1 'polypeptide(L)'
;MKKVVIMLLISIMLVSCSSKKEETQKIEQQAKLEKEKKETEKMLEEKKKKEEEEQKRKEEEKKKLEQEKHKEEEEKKKLEEEEKRKKEEEQQKQEEQRKQEEQKRQEQEASESIEIHANKKSKIYHMPGQAHYNRISSKNLVIFHSEQEAINAGYRKAKK
;
A
#
# COMPACT_ATOMS: atom_id res chain seq x y z
N MET A 1 59.38 57.77 80.72
CA MET A 1 59.38 57.59 79.23
C MET A 1 59.39 56.13 78.79
N LYS A 2 60.12 55.22 79.45
CA LYS A 2 60.22 53.79 79.06
C LYS A 2 58.87 53.03 79.01
N LYS A 3 57.90 53.35 79.88
CA LYS A 3 56.56 52.72 79.90
C LYS A 3 55.63 53.18 78.77
N VAL A 4 55.83 54.39 78.23
CA VAL A 4 55.02 54.94 77.11
C VAL A 4 55.48 54.36 75.77
N VAL A 5 56.80 54.16 75.61
CA VAL A 5 57.39 53.54 74.41
C VAL A 5 56.98 52.06 74.28
N ILE A 6 56.87 51.32 75.38
CA ILE A 6 56.44 49.91 75.37
C ILE A 6 54.95 49.78 74.99
N MET A 7 54.08 50.67 75.47
CA MET A 7 52.65 50.68 75.08
C MET A 7 52.44 51.04 73.61
N LEU A 8 53.25 51.93 73.06
CA LEU A 8 53.22 52.29 71.64
C LEU A 8 53.72 51.15 70.73
N LEU A 9 54.72 50.38 71.17
CA LEU A 9 55.24 49.21 70.45
C LEU A 9 54.27 48.01 70.47
N ILE A 10 53.52 47.81 71.55
CA ILE A 10 52.50 46.74 71.64
C ILE A 10 51.28 47.06 70.75
N SER A 11 50.90 48.33 70.62
CA SER A 11 49.83 48.78 69.71
C SER A 11 50.17 48.55 68.23
N ILE A 12 51.43 48.76 67.82
CA ILE A 12 51.90 48.53 66.44
C ILE A 12 52.00 47.02 66.11
N MET A 13 52.31 46.17 67.09
CA MET A 13 52.32 44.70 66.93
C MET A 13 50.92 44.09 66.78
N LEU A 14 49.88 44.68 67.38
CA LEU A 14 48.49 44.21 67.25
C LEU A 14 47.87 44.55 65.88
N VAL A 15 48.28 45.66 65.26
CA VAL A 15 47.86 46.03 63.88
C VAL A 15 48.52 45.11 62.83
N SER A 16 49.72 44.60 63.09
CA SER A 16 50.45 43.73 62.15
C SER A 16 50.00 42.25 62.14
N CYS A 17 49.17 41.84 63.09
CA CYS A 17 48.64 40.47 63.17
C CYS A 17 47.25 40.30 62.52
N SER A 18 46.57 41.38 62.13
CA SER A 18 45.21 41.32 61.59
C SER A 18 45.14 41.11 60.07
N SER A 19 46.13 41.58 59.29
CA SER A 19 46.08 41.51 57.81
C SER A 19 46.34 40.12 57.22
N LYS A 20 47.08 39.23 57.91
CA LYS A 20 47.38 37.87 57.40
C LYS A 20 46.17 36.93 57.45
N LYS A 21 45.26 37.09 58.42
CA LYS A 21 44.04 36.26 58.53
C LYS A 21 43.03 36.56 57.41
N GLU A 22 42.91 37.83 57.01
CA GLU A 22 41.96 38.27 56.00
C GLU A 22 42.37 37.83 54.58
N GLU A 23 43.66 37.85 54.27
CA GLU A 23 44.21 37.40 52.99
C GLU A 23 44.10 35.87 52.82
N THR A 24 44.37 35.11 53.88
CA THR A 24 44.22 33.65 53.90
C THR A 24 42.76 33.22 53.68
N GLN A 25 41.80 33.96 54.25
CA GLN A 25 40.37 33.68 54.12
C GLN A 25 39.84 33.94 52.70
N LYS A 26 40.36 34.98 52.02
CA LYS A 26 40.04 35.27 50.61
C LYS A 26 40.59 34.21 49.65
N ILE A 27 41.81 33.73 49.90
CA ILE A 27 42.43 32.64 49.12
C ILE A 27 41.62 31.34 49.26
N GLU A 28 41.15 31.02 50.48
CA GLU A 28 40.32 29.82 50.72
C GLU A 28 38.94 29.92 50.05
N GLN A 29 38.30 31.10 50.09
CA GLN A 29 37.05 31.36 49.36
C GLN A 29 37.23 31.25 47.85
N GLN A 30 38.32 31.78 47.31
CA GLN A 30 38.62 31.72 45.88
C GLN A 30 38.89 30.27 45.42
N ALA A 31 39.60 29.48 46.23
CA ALA A 31 39.83 28.05 45.97
C ALA A 31 38.53 27.21 46.06
N LYS A 32 37.60 27.54 46.97
CA LYS A 32 36.26 26.91 47.03
C LYS A 32 35.43 27.24 45.79
N LEU A 33 35.42 28.51 45.37
CA LEU A 33 34.69 28.95 44.18
C LEU A 33 35.23 28.31 42.89
N GLU A 34 36.55 28.13 42.79
CA GLU A 34 37.18 27.46 41.65
C GLU A 34 36.85 25.95 41.61
N LYS A 35 36.81 25.29 42.77
CA LYS A 35 36.34 23.90 42.88
C LYS A 35 34.88 23.76 42.45
N GLU A 36 34.00 24.64 42.93
CA GLU A 36 32.56 24.63 42.62
C GLU A 36 32.30 24.90 41.13
N LYS A 37 33.05 25.84 40.52
CA LYS A 37 33.04 26.06 39.05
C LYS A 37 33.46 24.81 38.28
N LYS A 38 34.51 24.13 38.72
CA LYS A 38 35.03 22.93 38.05
C LYS A 38 34.07 21.73 38.19
N GLU A 39 33.35 21.61 39.30
CA GLU A 39 32.28 20.63 39.47
C GLU A 39 31.07 20.94 38.60
N THR A 40 30.63 22.20 38.54
CA THR A 40 29.51 22.60 37.68
C THR A 40 29.83 22.44 36.19
N GLU A 41 31.06 22.73 35.77
CA GLU A 41 31.50 22.51 34.39
C GLU A 41 31.49 21.02 34.02
N LYS A 42 32.01 20.14 34.90
CA LYS A 42 31.93 18.69 34.72
C LYS A 42 30.50 18.17 34.65
N MET A 43 29.61 18.63 35.53
CA MET A 43 28.20 18.25 35.48
C MET A 43 27.53 18.71 34.19
N LEU A 44 27.85 19.92 33.70
CA LEU A 44 27.30 20.46 32.46
C LEU A 44 27.77 19.64 31.24
N GLU A 45 29.04 19.24 31.23
CA GLU A 45 29.62 18.40 30.18
C GLU A 45 29.00 16.98 30.16
N GLU A 46 28.81 16.37 31.34
CA GLU A 46 28.13 15.07 31.45
C GLU A 46 26.66 15.15 30.99
N LYS A 47 25.97 16.24 31.33
CA LYS A 47 24.58 16.46 30.91
C LYS A 47 24.46 16.64 29.39
N LYS A 48 25.37 17.41 28.77
CA LYS A 48 25.43 17.55 27.31
C LYS A 48 25.69 16.22 26.61
N LYS A 49 26.60 15.41 27.15
CA LYS A 49 26.93 14.09 26.59
C LYS A 49 25.74 13.12 26.66
N LYS A 50 24.97 13.16 27.75
CA LYS A 50 23.72 12.39 27.91
C LYS A 50 22.63 12.84 26.93
N GLU A 51 22.43 14.15 26.75
CA GLU A 51 21.48 14.69 25.76
C GLU A 51 21.86 14.30 24.32
N GLU A 52 23.14 14.35 23.96
CA GLU A 52 23.61 13.97 22.63
C GLU A 52 23.44 12.46 22.36
N GLU A 53 23.68 11.60 23.36
CA GLU A 53 23.43 10.16 23.25
C GLU A 53 21.92 9.86 23.11
N GLU A 54 21.07 10.55 23.88
CA GLU A 54 19.62 10.42 23.78
C GLU A 54 19.09 10.87 22.41
N GLN A 55 19.62 11.97 21.86
CA GLN A 55 19.28 12.43 20.51
C GLN A 55 19.70 11.42 19.44
N LYS A 56 20.91 10.84 19.53
CA LYS A 56 21.35 9.79 18.61
C LYS A 56 20.46 8.55 18.67
N ARG A 57 20.07 8.11 19.88
CA ARG A 57 19.14 6.97 20.05
C ARG A 57 17.78 7.24 19.40
N LYS A 58 17.22 8.44 19.62
CA LYS A 58 15.94 8.85 18.99
C LYS A 58 16.04 8.92 17.47
N GLU A 59 17.16 9.39 16.91
CA GLU A 59 17.36 9.43 15.46
C GLU A 59 17.48 8.03 14.86
N GLU A 60 18.22 7.12 15.53
CA GLU A 60 18.37 5.74 15.08
C GLU A 60 17.03 4.97 15.13
N GLU A 61 16.24 5.17 16.19
CA GLU A 61 14.91 4.60 16.32
C GLU A 61 13.96 5.12 15.23
N LYS A 62 14.00 6.43 14.95
CA LYS A 62 13.21 7.02 13.86
C LYS A 62 13.60 6.46 12.48
N LYS A 63 14.90 6.27 12.21
CA LYS A 63 15.38 5.64 10.97
C LYS A 63 14.94 4.18 10.86
N LYS A 64 14.97 3.40 11.95
CA LYS A 64 14.48 2.02 11.95
C LYS A 64 12.98 1.96 11.65
N LEU A 65 12.18 2.83 12.29
CA LEU A 65 10.75 2.89 12.05
C LEU A 65 10.40 3.28 10.60
N GLU A 66 11.16 4.22 10.02
CA GLU A 66 10.97 4.63 8.62
C GLU A 66 11.35 3.51 7.64
N GLN A 67 12.43 2.77 7.90
CA GLN A 67 12.80 1.59 7.10
C GLN A 67 11.76 0.47 7.20
N GLU A 68 11.19 0.24 8.39
CA GLU A 68 10.15 -0.77 8.58
C GLU A 68 8.86 -0.39 7.83
N LYS A 69 8.43 0.87 7.91
CA LYS A 69 7.29 1.38 7.14
C LYS A 69 7.50 1.25 5.63
N HIS A 70 8.70 1.57 5.13
CA HIS A 70 9.01 1.42 3.71
C HIS A 70 8.94 -0.05 3.26
N LYS A 71 9.42 -0.99 4.09
CA LYS A 71 9.32 -2.43 3.79
C LYS A 71 7.87 -2.90 3.78
N GLU A 72 7.07 -2.49 4.76
CA GLU A 72 5.65 -2.85 4.83
C GLU A 72 4.85 -2.29 3.65
N GLU A 73 5.13 -1.05 3.23
CA GLU A 73 4.50 -0.46 2.05
C GLU A 73 4.88 -1.19 0.74
N GLU A 74 6.14 -1.60 0.60
CA GLU A 74 6.61 -2.36 -0.55
C GLU A 74 5.98 -3.75 -0.61
N GLU A 75 5.86 -4.44 0.52
CA GLU A 75 5.20 -5.74 0.63
C GLU A 75 3.71 -5.64 0.30
N LYS A 76 3.03 -4.61 0.82
CA LYS A 76 1.63 -4.34 0.51
C LYS A 76 1.39 -4.06 -0.98
N LYS A 77 2.28 -3.28 -1.62
CA LYS A 77 2.23 -3.04 -3.07
C LYS A 77 2.41 -4.32 -3.88
N LYS A 78 3.32 -5.21 -3.48
CA LYS A 78 3.52 -6.51 -4.15
C LYS A 78 2.29 -7.42 -4.04
N LEU A 79 1.67 -7.47 -2.85
CA LEU A 79 0.43 -8.22 -2.62
C LEU A 79 -0.73 -7.69 -3.47
N GLU A 80 -0.91 -6.37 -3.52
CA GLU A 80 -1.96 -5.73 -4.32
C GLU A 80 -1.77 -5.96 -5.82
N GLU A 81 -0.53 -5.90 -6.31
CA GLU A 81 -0.19 -6.20 -7.71
C GLU A 81 -0.44 -7.68 -8.06
N GLU A 82 -0.09 -8.61 -7.16
CA GLU A 82 -0.36 -10.03 -7.36
C GLU A 82 -1.86 -10.35 -7.40
N GLU A 83 -2.65 -9.74 -6.49
CA GLU A 83 -4.11 -9.91 -6.47
C GLU A 83 -4.75 -9.35 -7.75
N LYS A 84 -4.29 -8.18 -8.22
CA LYS A 84 -4.76 -7.58 -9.46
C LYS A 84 -4.45 -8.46 -10.67
N ARG A 85 -3.25 -9.03 -10.74
CA ARG A 85 -2.87 -9.99 -11.80
C ARG A 85 -3.74 -11.24 -11.80
N LYS A 86 -4.02 -11.83 -10.63
CA LYS A 86 -4.91 -12.99 -10.51
C LYS A 86 -6.33 -12.67 -11.01
N LYS A 87 -6.85 -11.50 -10.64
CA LYS A 87 -8.18 -11.06 -11.06
C LYS A 87 -8.27 -10.81 -12.57
N GLU A 88 -7.24 -10.22 -13.17
CA GLU A 88 -7.16 -10.02 -14.62
C GLU A 88 -7.08 -11.36 -15.37
N GLU A 89 -6.30 -12.33 -14.88
CA GLU A 89 -6.21 -13.68 -15.47
C GLU A 89 -7.55 -14.44 -15.39
N GLU A 90 -8.26 -14.34 -14.26
CA GLU A 90 -9.59 -14.94 -14.11
C GLU A 90 -10.62 -14.31 -15.04
N GLN A 91 -10.61 -12.98 -15.20
CA GLN A 91 -11.47 -12.29 -16.15
C GLN A 91 -11.18 -12.70 -17.60
N GLN A 92 -9.91 -12.81 -17.98
CA GLN A 92 -9.53 -13.27 -19.32
C GLN A 92 -10.00 -14.70 -19.59
N LYS A 93 -9.81 -15.63 -18.64
CA LYS A 93 -10.31 -17.01 -18.77
C LYS A 93 -11.82 -17.05 -18.91
N GLN A 94 -12.55 -16.23 -18.14
CA GLN A 94 -14.00 -16.18 -18.22
C GLN A 94 -14.47 -15.59 -19.56
N GLU A 95 -13.81 -14.56 -20.07
CA GLU A 95 -14.12 -13.98 -21.39
C GLU A 95 -13.84 -14.96 -22.52
N GLU A 96 -12.72 -15.69 -22.46
CA GLU A 96 -12.38 -16.71 -23.45
C GLU A 96 -13.38 -17.87 -23.44
N GLN A 97 -13.81 -18.33 -22.25
CA GLN A 97 -14.89 -19.32 -22.13
C GLN A 97 -16.20 -18.83 -22.73
N ARG A 98 -16.59 -17.57 -22.50
CA ARG A 98 -17.80 -16.98 -23.11
C ARG A 98 -17.70 -16.92 -24.63
N LYS A 99 -16.55 -16.50 -25.18
CA LYS A 99 -16.32 -16.48 -26.63
C LYS A 99 -16.39 -17.87 -27.24
N GLN A 100 -15.78 -18.87 -26.60
CA GLN A 100 -15.87 -20.26 -27.07
C GLN A 100 -17.29 -20.81 -26.99
N GLU A 101 -18.04 -20.48 -25.94
CA GLU A 101 -19.44 -20.90 -25.82
C GLU A 101 -20.32 -20.22 -26.88
N GLU A 102 -20.13 -18.92 -27.11
CA GLU A 102 -20.85 -18.17 -28.15
C GLU A 102 -20.52 -18.71 -29.55
N GLN A 103 -19.24 -18.99 -29.83
CA GLN A 103 -18.83 -19.57 -31.09
C GLN A 103 -19.41 -20.97 -31.30
N LYS A 104 -19.46 -21.81 -30.25
CA LYS A 104 -20.16 -23.10 -30.30
C LYS A 104 -21.66 -22.96 -30.55
N ARG A 105 -22.32 -21.98 -29.93
CA ARG A 105 -23.75 -21.70 -30.19
C ARG A 105 -23.98 -21.26 -31.62
N GLN A 106 -23.13 -20.38 -32.16
CA GLN A 106 -23.21 -19.95 -33.56
C GLN A 106 -22.93 -21.09 -34.53
N GLU A 107 -21.95 -21.96 -34.25
CA GLU A 107 -21.71 -23.18 -35.05
C GLU A 107 -22.88 -24.15 -34.97
N GLN A 108 -23.49 -24.32 -33.79
CA GLN A 108 -24.70 -25.12 -33.63
C GLN A 108 -25.86 -24.53 -34.44
N GLU A 109 -26.14 -23.23 -34.31
CA GLU A 109 -27.17 -22.53 -35.08
C GLU A 109 -26.92 -22.61 -36.59
N ALA A 110 -25.66 -22.48 -37.05
CA ALA A 110 -25.29 -22.64 -38.45
C ALA A 110 -25.44 -24.09 -38.93
N SER A 111 -25.08 -25.08 -38.12
CA SER A 111 -25.28 -26.50 -38.44
C SER A 111 -26.76 -26.93 -38.43
N GLU A 112 -27.58 -26.26 -37.61
CA GLU A 112 -29.02 -26.43 -37.53
C GLU A 112 -29.79 -25.58 -38.55
N SER A 113 -29.11 -24.66 -39.25
CA SER A 113 -29.64 -23.86 -40.36
C SER A 113 -29.88 -24.73 -41.60
N ILE A 114 -30.79 -25.69 -41.45
CA ILE A 114 -31.26 -26.53 -42.52
C ILE A 114 -32.26 -25.69 -43.31
N GLU A 115 -31.96 -25.41 -44.57
CA GLU A 115 -32.93 -24.78 -45.48
C GLU A 115 -34.13 -25.70 -45.64
N ILE A 116 -35.28 -25.25 -45.13
CA ILE A 116 -36.55 -25.99 -45.19
C ILE A 116 -37.45 -25.33 -46.21
N HIS A 117 -37.77 -26.07 -47.27
CA HIS A 117 -38.68 -25.59 -48.31
C HIS A 117 -40.14 -25.91 -47.95
N ALA A 118 -40.95 -24.86 -47.84
CA ALA A 118 -42.36 -24.97 -47.51
C ALA A 118 -43.27 -24.45 -48.62
N ASN A 119 -44.43 -25.09 -48.77
CA ASN A 119 -45.45 -24.70 -49.72
C ASN A 119 -46.53 -23.86 -49.02
N LYS A 120 -46.61 -22.58 -49.35
CA LYS A 120 -47.56 -21.60 -48.79
C LYS A 120 -49.01 -22.04 -48.88
N LYS A 121 -49.39 -22.75 -49.95
CA LYS A 121 -50.77 -23.18 -50.23
C LYS A 121 -51.19 -24.39 -49.38
N SER A 122 -50.33 -25.40 -49.27
CA SER A 122 -50.65 -26.63 -48.52
C SER A 122 -50.27 -26.58 -47.04
N LYS A 123 -49.48 -25.57 -46.63
CA LYS A 123 -48.90 -25.48 -45.30
C LYS A 123 -48.08 -26.72 -44.93
N ILE A 124 -47.40 -27.31 -45.92
CA ILE A 124 -46.48 -28.44 -45.74
C ILE A 124 -45.06 -27.97 -45.99
N TYR A 125 -44.13 -28.35 -45.11
CA TYR A 125 -42.71 -28.15 -45.30
C TYR A 125 -41.99 -29.47 -45.56
N HIS A 126 -40.88 -29.36 -46.29
CA HIS A 126 -40.04 -30.46 -46.71
C HIS A 126 -38.61 -30.27 -46.18
N MET A 127 -38.04 -31.34 -45.63
CA MET A 127 -36.62 -31.39 -45.25
C MET A 127 -35.75 -31.75 -46.47
N PRO A 128 -34.46 -31.38 -46.49
CA PRO A 128 -33.55 -31.83 -47.52
C PRO A 128 -33.57 -33.36 -47.68
N GLY A 129 -33.59 -33.84 -48.92
CA GLY A 129 -33.68 -35.27 -49.24
C GLY A 129 -35.10 -35.83 -49.40
N GLN A 130 -36.15 -35.07 -49.12
CA GLN A 130 -37.53 -35.49 -49.42
C GLN A 130 -37.91 -35.27 -50.90
N ALA A 131 -38.81 -36.12 -51.42
CA ALA A 131 -39.15 -36.17 -52.85
C ALA A 131 -39.66 -34.83 -53.45
N HIS A 132 -40.37 -34.03 -52.65
CA HIS A 132 -40.96 -32.76 -53.08
C HIS A 132 -40.15 -31.53 -52.68
N TYR A 133 -39.00 -31.70 -52.04
CA TYR A 133 -38.16 -30.60 -51.53
C TYR A 133 -37.79 -29.58 -52.63
N ASN A 134 -37.35 -30.05 -53.81
CA ASN A 134 -36.99 -29.21 -54.96
C ASN A 134 -38.11 -29.05 -56.00
N ARG A 135 -39.35 -29.45 -55.67
CA ARG A 135 -40.49 -29.48 -56.62
C ARG A 135 -41.56 -28.44 -56.30
N ILE A 136 -41.33 -27.59 -55.31
CA ILE A 136 -42.25 -26.51 -54.95
C ILE A 136 -42.08 -25.37 -55.97
N SER A 137 -43.17 -24.91 -56.55
CA SER A 137 -43.17 -23.75 -57.44
C SER A 137 -42.73 -22.47 -56.70
N SER A 138 -41.91 -21.63 -57.32
CA SER A 138 -41.46 -20.34 -56.76
C SER A 138 -42.60 -19.46 -56.22
N LYS A 139 -43.76 -19.45 -56.89
CA LYS A 139 -44.97 -18.73 -56.47
C LYS A 139 -45.47 -19.09 -55.06
N ASN A 140 -45.21 -20.32 -54.60
CA ASN A 140 -45.66 -20.84 -53.31
C ASN A 140 -44.50 -21.24 -52.39
N LEU A 141 -43.25 -20.97 -52.78
CA LEU A 141 -42.08 -21.34 -51.99
C LEU A 141 -41.89 -20.37 -50.84
N VAL A 142 -41.71 -20.91 -49.64
CA VAL A 142 -41.27 -20.20 -48.44
C VAL A 142 -40.08 -20.98 -47.90
N ILE A 143 -38.99 -20.29 -47.57
CA ILE A 143 -37.77 -20.88 -47.04
C ILE A 143 -37.70 -20.55 -45.55
N PHE A 144 -37.49 -21.58 -44.73
CA PHE A 144 -37.24 -21.45 -43.30
C PHE A 144 -35.83 -21.94 -42.99
N HIS A 145 -35.23 -21.42 -41.93
CA HIS A 145 -33.87 -21.77 -41.51
C HIS A 145 -33.87 -22.68 -40.27
N SER A 146 -35.03 -23.06 -39.75
CA SER A 146 -35.16 -24.09 -38.72
C SER A 146 -36.52 -24.79 -38.79
N GLU A 147 -36.59 -26.04 -38.33
CA GLU A 147 -37.85 -26.80 -38.28
C GLU A 147 -38.86 -26.10 -37.35
N GLN A 148 -38.38 -25.51 -36.26
CA GLN A 148 -39.21 -24.79 -35.30
C GLN A 148 -39.84 -23.52 -35.90
N GLU A 149 -39.11 -22.78 -36.75
CA GLU A 149 -39.63 -21.61 -37.46
C GLU A 149 -40.82 -21.99 -38.36
N ALA A 150 -40.69 -23.10 -39.12
CA ALA A 150 -41.76 -23.60 -39.97
C ALA A 150 -43.00 -24.02 -39.17
N ILE A 151 -42.81 -24.70 -38.03
CA ILE A 151 -43.90 -25.12 -37.13
C ILE A 151 -44.61 -23.91 -36.52
N ASN A 152 -43.84 -22.92 -36.01
CA ASN A 152 -44.38 -21.69 -35.44
C ASN A 152 -45.16 -20.87 -36.47
N ALA A 153 -44.75 -20.89 -37.75
CA ALA A 153 -45.46 -20.28 -38.87
C ALA A 153 -46.71 -21.08 -39.32
N GLY A 154 -47.05 -22.17 -38.64
CA GLY A 154 -48.24 -22.99 -38.87
C GLY A 154 -48.10 -24.02 -39.99
N TYR A 155 -46.87 -24.40 -40.35
CA TYR A 155 -46.62 -25.45 -41.34
C TYR A 155 -46.46 -26.82 -40.66
N ARG A 156 -46.83 -27.88 -41.38
CA ARG A 156 -46.73 -29.28 -40.93
C ARG A 156 -45.68 -30.04 -41.74
N LYS A 157 -45.02 -31.01 -41.10
CA LYS A 157 -44.01 -31.86 -41.74
C LYS A 157 -44.64 -32.72 -42.85
N ALA A 158 -43.98 -32.80 -44.00
CA ALA A 158 -44.37 -33.78 -45.01
C ALA A 158 -44.15 -35.21 -44.50
N LYS A 159 -45.09 -36.10 -44.82
CA LYS A 159 -44.94 -37.54 -44.55
C LYS A 159 -43.89 -38.12 -45.51
N LYS A 160 -43.13 -39.10 -45.03
CA LYS A 160 -42.19 -39.87 -45.85
C LYS A 160 -42.92 -40.64 -46.94
#